data_AF-A0A418UWP1-F1
#
_entry.id   AF-A0A418UWP1-F1
#
_cell.length_a   1.000
_cell.length_b   1.000
_cell.length_c   1.000
_cell.angle_alpha   90.00
_cell.angle_beta   90.00
_cell.angle_gamma   90.00
#
_symmetry.space_group_name_H-M   'P 1'
#
loop_
_entity.id
_entity.type
_entity.pdbx_description
1 polymer ?
#
loop_
_entity_poly.entity_id
_entity_poly.type
_entity_poly.pdbx_seq_one_letter_code
_entity_poly.pdbx_strand_id
1 'polypeptide(L)'
;MGLGSVGTGLLLAGLVLVVITVMVSDVLRASVVAVLLGVALLAVLTRDAHGRNLVSRVGARTSWWSVRSRGLSIYRSGPLGRALWGTYQLPGIAAPTRLSEHTDSYGRRFALLYTPATGSFSVVIGTEPDGAALVDQEQIDVWVADWGHWLANLSDEPSVEAASVTVETAPDTGTRLRREVSMSTDPQAPAFARAVLEEVVDRYPAGSSTVRAFVTVTFTASQRSGGRRKPEEMGRDLAARLPGLTAGLAATGAGAAHPLTAQELCEVVRVAYDPAAALLIDEAHAAGQVPDLSWTDVGPAAAQASWDGYRHDSAFSCTWSMTQAPRGNVQSGVLARLLAPHRDIDRKRVTLVYRPIDSARAAAIVEADLRAAEFRMTSTSKPAARDSLAVRAAAATASEEASGAGLTQFGMLVTATVTDLDRQADARAAIDNLSATARLRLRPVYGSQDSAFAAALPLGLVLPKHVRVPAELRNNL
;
A
#
# COMPACT_ATOMS: atom_id res chain seq x y z
N MET A 1 -7.65 20.38 25.73
CA MET A 1 -7.81 19.85 24.35
C MET A 1 -7.12 20.81 23.42
N GLY A 2 -5.95 20.46 22.87
CA GLY A 2 -5.25 21.33 21.93
C GLY A 2 -6.00 21.39 20.60
N LEU A 3 -6.51 22.56 20.24
CA LEU A 3 -6.92 22.84 18.87
C LEU A 3 -5.64 22.82 18.04
N GLY A 4 -5.54 21.93 17.04
CA GLY A 4 -4.42 21.99 16.09
C GLY A 4 -4.32 23.37 15.43
N SER A 5 -3.22 23.66 14.74
CA SER A 5 -2.97 24.96 14.06
C SER A 5 -4.19 25.49 13.29
N VAL A 6 -4.86 24.61 12.54
CA VAL A 6 -6.09 24.91 11.78
C VAL A 6 -7.28 25.22 12.69
N GLY A 7 -7.47 24.47 13.78
CA GLY A 7 -8.57 24.70 14.73
C GLY A 7 -8.42 26.01 15.49
N THR A 8 -7.18 26.36 15.86
CA THR A 8 -6.85 27.64 16.50
C THR A 8 -7.03 28.81 15.54
N GLY A 9 -6.59 28.67 14.30
CA GLY A 9 -6.82 29.67 13.26
C GLY A 9 -8.31 29.89 12.97
N LEU A 10 -9.10 28.82 12.90
CA LEU A 10 -10.56 28.92 12.70
C LEU A 10 -11.25 29.60 13.90
N LEU A 11 -10.79 29.33 15.12
CA LEU A 11 -11.34 29.95 16.33
C LEU A 11 -11.02 31.45 16.39
N LEU A 12 -9.77 31.84 16.12
CA LEU A 12 -9.35 33.25 16.12
C LEU A 12 -10.04 34.04 15.00
N ALA A 13 -10.02 33.53 13.77
CA ALA A 13 -10.72 34.18 12.65
C ALA A 13 -12.24 34.23 12.89
N GLY A 14 -12.80 33.18 13.48
CA GLY A 14 -14.21 33.13 13.84
C GLY A 14 -14.59 34.14 14.91
N LEU A 15 -13.77 34.29 15.95
CA LEU A 15 -13.95 35.30 16.99
C LEU A 15 -13.94 36.70 16.40
N VAL A 16 -12.97 37.01 15.54
CA VAL A 16 -12.88 38.30 14.84
C VAL A 16 -14.12 38.55 13.98
N LEU A 17 -14.60 37.54 13.24
CA LEU A 17 -15.82 37.63 12.45
C LEU A 17 -17.05 37.93 13.31
N VAL A 18 -17.19 37.27 14.47
CA VAL A 18 -18.29 37.51 15.41
C VAL A 18 -18.22 38.95 15.94
N VAL A 19 -17.04 39.42 16.35
CA VAL A 19 -16.85 40.81 16.84
C VAL A 19 -17.22 41.83 15.76
N ILE A 20 -16.74 41.66 14.53
CA ILE A 20 -17.10 42.53 13.39
C ILE A 20 -18.61 42.50 13.15
N THR A 21 -19.24 41.32 13.24
CA THR A 21 -20.70 41.19 13.05
C THR A 21 -21.49 41.91 14.15
N VAL A 22 -21.02 41.88 15.40
CA VAL A 22 -21.62 42.67 16.50
C VAL A 22 -21.46 44.17 16.27
N MET A 23 -20.35 44.60 15.67
CA MET A 23 -20.08 46.02 15.43
C MET A 23 -20.87 46.61 14.26
N VAL A 24 -21.18 45.80 13.23
CA VAL A 24 -21.86 46.25 11.99
C VAL A 24 -23.35 45.92 11.98
N SER A 25 -23.82 45.01 12.83
CA SER A 25 -25.18 44.47 12.82
C SER A 25 -25.72 44.25 14.24
N ASP A 26 -26.99 43.85 14.36
CA ASP A 26 -27.61 43.52 15.64
C ASP A 26 -27.06 42.24 16.29
N VAL A 27 -27.12 42.19 17.63
CA VAL A 27 -26.72 41.05 18.49
C VAL A 27 -27.37 39.73 18.05
N LEU A 28 -28.58 39.80 17.51
CA LEU A 28 -29.32 38.63 17.03
C LEU A 28 -28.65 37.99 15.80
N ARG A 29 -28.07 38.78 14.88
CA ARG A 29 -27.30 38.25 13.73
C ARG A 29 -25.94 37.71 14.17
N ALA A 30 -25.29 38.40 15.10
CA ALA A 30 -24.01 37.95 15.65
C ALA A 30 -24.12 36.62 16.40
N SER A 31 -25.23 36.40 17.14
CA SER A 31 -25.48 35.12 17.82
C SER A 31 -25.69 33.97 16.83
N VAL A 32 -26.36 34.20 15.70
CA VAL A 32 -26.47 33.20 14.62
C VAL A 32 -25.09 32.84 14.05
N VAL A 33 -24.25 33.84 13.77
CA VAL A 33 -22.88 33.61 13.29
C VAL A 33 -22.05 32.84 14.33
N ALA A 34 -22.16 33.18 15.62
CA ALA A 34 -21.48 32.48 16.70
C ALA A 34 -21.94 31.03 16.85
N VAL A 35 -23.25 30.75 16.71
CA VAL A 35 -23.79 29.38 16.71
C VAL A 35 -23.28 28.59 15.51
N LEU A 36 -23.29 29.16 14.31
CA LEU A 36 -22.76 28.51 13.11
C LEU A 36 -21.27 28.20 13.26
N LEU A 37 -20.50 29.13 13.80
CA LEU A 37 -19.08 28.93 14.12
C LEU A 37 -18.89 27.83 15.17
N GLY A 38 -19.70 27.84 16.23
CA GLY A 38 -19.69 26.80 17.26
C GLY A 38 -19.96 25.41 16.69
N VAL A 39 -20.95 25.28 15.79
CA VAL A 39 -21.26 24.03 15.09
C VAL A 39 -20.11 23.62 14.16
N ALA A 40 -19.53 24.56 13.41
CA ALA A 40 -18.38 24.28 12.55
C ALA A 40 -17.15 23.82 13.36
N LEU A 41 -16.88 24.47 14.49
CA LEU A 41 -15.79 24.13 15.39
C LEU A 41 -16.01 22.75 16.03
N LEU A 42 -17.25 22.47 16.47
CA LEU A 42 -17.65 21.16 16.96
C LEU A 42 -17.45 20.07 15.89
N ALA A 43 -17.87 20.32 14.65
CA ALA A 43 -17.70 19.39 13.53
C ALA A 43 -16.22 19.09 13.21
N VAL A 44 -15.32 20.05 13.42
CA VAL A 44 -13.87 19.89 13.27
C VAL A 44 -13.26 19.15 14.46
N LEU A 45 -13.75 19.41 15.67
CA LEU A 45 -13.28 18.82 16.92
C LEU A 45 -13.74 17.37 17.13
N THR A 46 -14.95 17.03 16.68
CA THR A 46 -15.46 15.67 16.76
C THR A 46 -14.70 14.80 15.78
N ARG A 47 -13.75 14.03 16.30
CA ARG A 47 -13.00 13.01 15.55
C ARG A 47 -13.64 11.64 15.77
N ASP A 48 -13.73 10.88 14.69
CA ASP A 48 -14.15 9.49 14.76
C ASP A 48 -13.03 8.59 15.31
N ALA A 49 -13.33 7.30 15.46
CA ALA A 49 -12.38 6.27 15.87
C ALA A 49 -11.12 6.17 14.97
N HIS A 50 -11.16 6.75 13.77
CA HIS A 50 -10.11 6.76 12.77
C HIS A 50 -9.40 8.13 12.67
N GLY A 51 -9.64 9.04 13.61
CA GLY A 51 -9.04 10.38 13.63
C GLY A 51 -9.58 11.34 12.58
N ARG A 52 -10.64 10.98 11.85
CA ARG A 52 -11.26 11.83 10.83
C ARG A 52 -12.36 12.69 11.45
N ASN A 53 -12.35 13.98 11.10
CA ASN A 53 -13.40 14.91 11.48
C ASN A 53 -14.59 14.86 10.52
N LEU A 54 -15.72 15.44 10.91
CA LEU A 54 -16.94 15.44 10.10
C LEU A 54 -16.72 16.13 8.74
N VAL A 55 -15.92 17.20 8.72
CA VAL A 55 -15.57 17.94 7.50
C VAL A 55 -14.88 17.04 6.47
N SER A 56 -13.91 16.22 6.89
CA SER A 56 -13.21 15.29 6.00
C SER A 56 -14.13 14.18 5.46
N ARG A 57 -15.14 13.77 6.25
CA ARG A 57 -16.14 12.78 5.80
C ARG A 57 -17.09 13.38 4.77
N VAL A 58 -17.57 14.61 5.01
CA VAL A 58 -18.40 15.35 4.05
C VAL A 58 -17.60 15.63 2.77
N GLY A 59 -16.35 16.06 2.88
CA GLY A 59 -15.46 16.30 1.75
C GLY A 59 -15.22 15.06 0.89
N ALA A 60 -15.04 13.88 1.51
CA ALA A 60 -14.94 12.63 0.77
C ALA A 60 -16.25 12.31 0.01
N ARG A 61 -17.40 12.58 0.63
CA ARG A 61 -18.72 12.34 0.02
C ARG A 61 -19.01 13.30 -1.13
N THR A 62 -18.67 14.57 -1.00
CA THR A 62 -18.85 15.58 -2.06
C THR A 62 -17.90 15.33 -3.24
N SER A 63 -16.64 14.99 -2.96
CA SER A 63 -15.67 14.57 -3.98
C SER A 63 -16.20 13.35 -4.75
N TRP A 64 -16.67 12.34 -4.04
CA TRP A 64 -17.28 11.16 -4.67
C TRP A 64 -18.52 11.49 -5.50
N TRP A 65 -19.39 12.36 -5.01
CA TRP A 65 -20.57 12.75 -5.76
C TRP A 65 -20.20 13.44 -7.08
N SER A 66 -19.16 14.29 -7.07
CA SER A 66 -18.59 14.90 -8.28
C SER A 66 -17.98 13.85 -9.23
N VAL A 67 -17.24 12.88 -8.71
CA VAL A 67 -16.67 11.76 -9.50
C VAL A 67 -17.79 10.96 -10.18
N ARG A 68 -18.86 10.64 -9.43
CA ARG A 68 -20.01 9.90 -9.95
C ARG A 68 -20.79 10.69 -10.99
N SER A 69 -21.11 11.96 -10.71
CA SER A 69 -21.91 12.81 -11.62
C SER A 69 -21.18 13.10 -12.94
N ARG A 70 -19.84 13.16 -12.91
CA ARG A 70 -19.00 13.33 -14.11
C ARG A 70 -18.69 12.03 -14.85
N GLY A 71 -19.19 10.88 -14.34
CA GLY A 71 -18.90 9.57 -14.93
C GLY A 71 -17.44 9.12 -14.79
N LEU A 72 -16.64 9.77 -13.95
CA LEU A 72 -15.21 9.45 -13.75
C LEU A 72 -14.99 8.14 -12.97
N SER A 73 -16.04 7.60 -12.37
CA SER A 73 -16.03 6.29 -11.71
C SER A 73 -16.06 5.09 -12.67
N ILE A 74 -16.34 5.33 -13.96
CA ILE A 74 -16.45 4.29 -14.98
C ILE A 74 -15.22 4.38 -15.89
N TYR A 75 -14.49 3.28 -15.99
CA TYR A 75 -13.34 3.13 -16.86
C TYR A 75 -13.64 2.08 -17.94
N ARG A 76 -13.34 2.42 -19.19
CA ARG A 76 -13.42 1.54 -20.36
C ARG A 76 -12.17 1.76 -21.20
N SER A 77 -11.53 0.67 -21.60
CA SER A 77 -10.30 0.66 -22.39
C SER A 77 -10.50 -0.22 -23.63
N GLY A 78 -9.44 -0.43 -24.40
CA GLY A 78 -9.53 -1.17 -25.65
C GLY A 78 -10.33 -0.41 -26.73
N PRO A 79 -10.89 -1.12 -27.73
CA PRO A 79 -11.67 -0.53 -28.82
C PRO A 79 -12.92 0.25 -28.37
N LEU A 80 -13.43 -0.05 -27.18
CA LEU A 80 -14.58 0.62 -26.57
C LEU A 80 -14.18 1.80 -25.67
N GLY A 81 -12.87 2.01 -25.49
CA GLY A 81 -12.31 3.07 -24.67
C GLY A 81 -12.35 4.43 -25.36
N ARG A 82 -12.28 5.50 -24.56
CA ARG A 82 -12.15 6.89 -25.08
C ARG A 82 -10.76 7.20 -25.64
N ALA A 83 -9.80 6.33 -25.37
CA ALA A 83 -8.41 6.50 -25.72
C ALA A 83 -8.18 5.99 -27.15
N LEU A 84 -7.58 6.82 -28.02
CA LEU A 84 -7.49 6.58 -29.47
C LEU A 84 -6.63 5.37 -29.88
N TRP A 85 -5.90 4.79 -28.94
CA TRP A 85 -4.88 3.75 -29.18
C TRP A 85 -5.45 2.33 -29.17
N GLY A 86 -6.68 2.12 -28.69
CA GLY A 86 -7.31 0.80 -28.68
C GLY A 86 -6.69 -0.23 -27.74
N THR A 87 -5.81 0.17 -26.81
CA THR A 87 -5.16 -0.72 -25.84
C THR A 87 -5.84 -0.71 -24.46
N TYR A 88 -5.64 -1.77 -23.69
CA TYR A 88 -6.09 -1.97 -22.31
C TYR A 88 -5.14 -1.27 -21.33
N GLN A 89 -5.15 0.07 -21.33
CA GLN A 89 -4.26 0.87 -20.48
C GLN A 89 -4.59 0.74 -18.98
N LEU A 90 -3.63 1.09 -18.13
CA LEU A 90 -3.87 1.18 -16.70
C LEU A 90 -4.78 2.38 -16.36
N PRO A 91 -5.68 2.25 -15.37
CA PRO A 91 -6.59 3.31 -14.98
C PRO A 91 -5.97 4.28 -13.95
N GLY A 92 -6.60 5.45 -13.80
CA GLY A 92 -6.40 6.36 -12.68
C GLY A 92 -4.95 6.81 -12.49
N ILE A 93 -4.45 6.69 -11.25
CA ILE A 93 -3.10 7.13 -10.87
C ILE A 93 -1.97 6.31 -11.51
N ALA A 94 -2.28 5.10 -12.00
CA ALA A 94 -1.32 4.23 -12.69
C ALA A 94 -1.27 4.48 -14.21
N ALA A 95 -2.25 5.19 -14.78
CA ALA A 95 -2.32 5.48 -16.21
C ALA A 95 -1.06 6.12 -16.83
N PRO A 96 -0.38 7.09 -16.19
CA PRO A 96 0.79 7.74 -16.81
C PRO A 96 2.08 6.92 -16.70
N THR A 97 2.05 5.75 -16.05
CA THR A 97 3.25 4.94 -15.81
C THR A 97 3.82 4.40 -17.13
N ARG A 98 5.15 4.33 -17.20
CA ARG A 98 5.88 3.80 -18.35
C ARG A 98 6.84 2.74 -17.86
N LEU A 99 6.93 1.63 -18.61
CA LEU A 99 7.87 0.56 -18.33
C LEU A 99 9.06 0.64 -19.27
N SER A 100 10.24 0.45 -18.71
CA SER A 100 11.48 0.20 -19.45
C SER A 100 12.19 -0.99 -18.80
N GLU A 101 13.09 -1.63 -19.52
CA GLU A 101 13.85 -2.76 -19.00
C GLU A 101 15.34 -2.50 -19.16
N HIS A 102 16.10 -2.88 -18.13
CA HIS A 102 17.55 -2.71 -18.06
C HIS A 102 18.18 -3.98 -17.49
N THR A 103 19.50 -4.05 -17.52
CA THR A 103 20.27 -5.18 -16.98
C THR A 103 21.18 -4.69 -15.87
N ASP A 104 21.19 -5.39 -14.74
CA ASP A 104 22.07 -5.07 -13.61
C ASP A 104 23.52 -5.56 -13.84
N SER A 105 24.42 -5.25 -12.91
CA SER A 105 25.83 -5.66 -13.03
C SER A 105 26.07 -7.17 -12.91
N TYR A 106 25.06 -7.95 -12.51
CA TYR A 106 25.10 -9.42 -12.48
C TYR A 106 24.45 -10.06 -13.72
N GLY A 107 24.03 -9.25 -14.70
CA GLY A 107 23.38 -9.74 -15.92
C GLY A 107 21.89 -10.04 -15.75
N ARG A 108 21.27 -9.69 -14.61
CA ARG A 108 19.85 -9.91 -14.35
C ARG A 108 19.04 -8.77 -14.98
N ARG A 109 17.99 -9.11 -15.72
CA ARG A 109 17.05 -8.13 -16.28
C ARG A 109 16.16 -7.58 -15.16
N PHE A 110 15.87 -6.29 -15.20
CA PHE A 110 14.97 -5.66 -14.25
C PHE A 110 14.06 -4.62 -14.92
N ALA A 111 12.81 -4.60 -14.47
CA ALA A 111 11.80 -3.62 -14.81
C ALA A 111 12.07 -2.30 -14.07
N LEU A 112 12.10 -1.21 -14.83
CA LEU A 112 12.13 0.15 -14.33
C LEU A 112 10.84 0.85 -14.71
N LEU A 113 9.99 1.09 -13.71
CA LEU A 113 8.77 1.88 -13.84
C LEU A 113 9.09 3.36 -13.69
N TYR A 114 8.64 4.18 -14.61
CA TYR A 114 8.68 5.63 -14.51
C TYR A 114 7.26 6.18 -14.35
N THR A 115 7.04 7.02 -13.34
CA THR A 115 5.79 7.75 -13.11
C THR A 115 6.02 9.24 -13.39
N PRO A 116 5.70 9.74 -14.61
CA PRO A 116 5.95 11.13 -15.00
C PRO A 116 5.20 12.15 -14.13
N ALA A 117 3.99 11.78 -13.68
CA ALA A 117 3.13 12.62 -12.87
C ALA A 117 3.80 13.06 -11.55
N THR A 118 4.61 12.20 -10.94
CA THR A 118 5.33 12.47 -9.69
C THR A 118 6.83 12.64 -9.87
N GLY A 119 7.36 12.29 -11.04
CA GLY A 119 8.79 12.21 -11.29
C GLY A 119 9.46 11.17 -10.41
N SER A 120 8.88 9.97 -10.35
CA SER A 120 9.38 8.86 -9.53
C SER A 120 9.73 7.67 -10.43
N PHE A 121 10.79 6.94 -10.06
CA PHE A 121 11.19 5.68 -10.67
C PHE A 121 11.03 4.55 -9.65
N SER A 122 10.52 3.39 -10.04
CA SER A 122 10.36 2.26 -9.13
C SER A 122 10.97 0.99 -9.73
N VAL A 123 11.61 0.20 -8.88
CA VAL A 123 12.09 -1.15 -9.20
C VAL A 123 11.38 -2.15 -8.29
N VAL A 124 10.89 -3.23 -8.86
CA VAL A 124 10.16 -4.29 -8.16
C VAL A 124 11.06 -5.51 -8.02
N ILE A 125 11.16 -6.03 -6.81
CA ILE A 125 11.96 -7.19 -6.43
C ILE A 125 10.98 -8.27 -5.99
N GLY A 126 10.96 -9.40 -6.69
CA GLY A 126 10.28 -10.61 -6.25
C GLY A 126 11.05 -11.27 -5.11
N THR A 127 10.32 -11.74 -4.10
CA THR A 127 10.90 -12.43 -2.94
C THR A 127 10.10 -13.69 -2.63
N GLU A 128 10.77 -14.69 -2.08
CA GLU A 128 10.21 -16.00 -1.73
C GLU A 128 10.41 -16.25 -0.23
N PRO A 129 9.58 -15.65 0.64
CA PRO A 129 9.74 -15.81 2.08
C PRO A 129 9.36 -17.23 2.49
N ASP A 130 10.27 -17.92 3.18
CA ASP A 130 10.08 -19.31 3.66
C ASP A 130 9.03 -19.42 4.79
N GLY A 131 8.55 -18.28 5.30
CA GLY A 131 7.68 -18.22 6.46
C GLY A 131 8.45 -18.46 7.77
N ALA A 132 7.71 -18.59 8.88
CA ALA A 132 8.29 -18.75 10.22
C ALA A 132 8.05 -20.15 10.82
N ALA A 133 7.70 -21.14 9.98
CA ALA A 133 7.43 -22.49 10.46
C ALA A 133 8.74 -23.22 10.75
N LEU A 134 8.87 -23.78 11.96
CA LEU A 134 10.05 -24.55 12.41
C LEU A 134 11.36 -23.73 12.44
N VAL A 135 11.25 -22.41 12.65
CA VAL A 135 12.41 -21.52 12.80
C VAL A 135 12.60 -21.17 14.28
N ASP A 136 13.84 -21.22 14.75
CA ASP A 136 14.19 -20.83 16.12
C ASP A 136 14.00 -19.32 16.35
N GLN A 137 13.65 -18.94 17.58
CA GLN A 137 13.39 -17.54 17.92
C GLN A 137 14.60 -16.63 17.67
N GLU A 138 15.82 -17.12 17.91
CA GLU A 138 17.05 -16.38 17.65
C GLU A 138 17.18 -15.98 16.17
N GLN A 139 16.86 -16.90 15.26
CA GLN A 139 16.89 -16.63 13.83
C GLN A 139 15.80 -15.62 13.42
N ILE A 140 14.62 -15.69 14.03
CA ILE A 140 13.55 -14.70 13.83
C ILE A 140 14.02 -13.31 14.29
N ASP A 141 14.69 -13.23 15.44
CA ASP A 141 15.20 -11.97 15.98
C ASP A 141 16.28 -11.37 15.07
N VAL A 142 17.16 -12.20 14.50
CA VAL A 142 18.14 -11.79 13.48
C VAL A 142 17.44 -11.23 12.24
N TRP A 143 16.43 -11.91 11.70
CA TRP A 143 15.69 -11.42 10.52
C TRP A 143 14.98 -10.10 10.80
N VAL A 144 14.40 -9.93 11.99
CA VAL A 144 13.76 -8.68 12.40
C VAL A 144 14.78 -7.55 12.52
N ALA A 145 15.96 -7.83 13.09
CA ALA A 145 17.05 -6.86 13.19
C ALA A 145 17.57 -6.45 11.80
N ASP A 146 17.82 -7.42 10.92
CA ASP A 146 18.30 -7.17 9.56
C ASP A 146 17.26 -6.44 8.70
N TRP A 147 15.97 -6.72 8.90
CA TRP A 147 14.90 -5.93 8.28
C TRP A 147 14.92 -4.46 8.75
N GLY A 148 15.14 -4.24 10.04
CA GLY A 148 15.32 -2.90 10.62
C GLY A 148 16.52 -2.17 10.02
N HIS A 149 17.69 -2.84 9.92
CA HIS A 149 18.88 -2.29 9.28
C HIS A 149 18.66 -2.00 7.79
N TRP A 150 18.01 -2.90 7.07
CA TRP A 150 17.70 -2.69 5.65
C TRP A 150 16.83 -1.44 5.45
N LEU A 151 15.78 -1.26 6.26
CA LEU A 151 14.94 -0.06 6.22
C LEU A 151 15.71 1.21 6.61
N ALA A 152 16.62 1.13 7.61
CA ALA A 152 17.44 2.26 7.99
C ALA A 152 18.37 2.70 6.84
N ASN A 153 19.03 1.73 6.18
CA ASN A 153 19.91 1.97 5.05
C ASN A 153 19.21 2.61 3.85
N LEU A 154 17.89 2.41 3.68
CA LEU A 154 17.13 3.11 2.64
C LEU A 154 17.09 4.63 2.84
N SER A 155 17.29 5.13 4.07
CA SER A 155 17.35 6.57 4.36
C SER A 155 18.63 7.20 3.81
N ASP A 156 19.71 6.43 3.77
CA ASP A 156 21.03 6.86 3.27
C ASP A 156 21.21 6.56 1.77
N GLU A 157 20.37 5.69 1.21
CA GLU A 157 20.41 5.32 -0.20
C GLU A 157 20.03 6.50 -1.10
N PRO A 158 20.91 6.91 -2.05
CA PRO A 158 20.67 8.10 -2.85
C PRO A 158 19.37 8.05 -3.65
N SER A 159 18.59 9.13 -3.50
CA SER A 159 17.34 9.38 -4.21
C SER A 159 16.16 8.48 -3.82
N VAL A 160 16.28 7.59 -2.82
CA VAL A 160 15.12 6.83 -2.32
C VAL A 160 14.12 7.77 -1.65
N GLU A 161 12.83 7.58 -1.95
CA GLU A 161 11.74 8.36 -1.35
C GLU A 161 10.62 7.53 -0.77
N ALA A 162 10.52 6.26 -1.16
CA ALA A 162 9.59 5.31 -0.60
C ALA A 162 10.07 3.88 -0.84
N ALA A 163 9.60 2.97 0.00
CA ALA A 163 9.62 1.54 -0.27
C ALA A 163 8.24 0.95 0.02
N SER A 164 7.94 -0.22 -0.50
CA SER A 164 6.72 -0.95 -0.15
C SER A 164 6.95 -2.44 -0.18
N VAL A 165 6.28 -3.16 0.71
CA VAL A 165 6.25 -4.62 0.75
C VAL A 165 4.83 -5.06 0.49
N THR A 166 4.61 -5.75 -0.61
CA THR A 166 3.32 -6.29 -1.01
C THR A 166 3.34 -7.80 -0.84
N VAL A 167 2.56 -8.31 0.11
CA VAL A 167 2.34 -9.75 0.27
C VAL A 167 0.97 -10.08 -0.28
N GLU A 168 0.93 -10.97 -1.25
CA GLU A 168 -0.28 -11.41 -1.92
C GLU A 168 -0.52 -12.89 -1.67
N THR A 169 -1.76 -13.23 -1.34
CA THR A 169 -2.23 -14.60 -1.20
C THR A 169 -3.39 -14.83 -2.17
N ALA A 170 -3.31 -15.93 -2.91
CA ALA A 170 -4.30 -16.29 -3.92
C ALA A 170 -4.43 -17.82 -3.97
N PRO A 171 -5.51 -18.38 -4.56
CA PRO A 171 -5.68 -19.80 -4.70
C PRO A 171 -4.59 -20.32 -5.65
N ASP A 172 -4.12 -21.55 -5.43
CA ASP A 172 -3.23 -22.21 -6.36
C ASP A 172 -4.00 -22.57 -7.64
N THR A 173 -3.44 -22.27 -8.81
CA THR A 173 -4.05 -22.68 -10.09
C THR A 173 -3.96 -24.18 -10.31
N GLY A 174 -3.12 -24.88 -9.54
CA GLY A 174 -2.95 -26.34 -9.61
C GLY A 174 -2.11 -26.82 -10.78
N THR A 175 -1.71 -25.91 -11.66
CA THR A 175 -0.88 -26.18 -12.85
C THR A 175 0.46 -26.81 -12.47
N ARG A 176 1.11 -26.32 -11.40
CA ARG A 176 2.36 -26.86 -10.87
C ARG A 176 2.22 -28.31 -10.40
N LEU A 177 1.18 -28.59 -9.59
CA LEU A 177 0.90 -29.93 -9.10
C LEU A 177 0.55 -30.88 -10.25
N ARG A 178 -0.29 -30.43 -11.20
CA ARG A 178 -0.66 -31.19 -12.39
C ARG A 178 0.56 -31.57 -13.23
N ARG A 179 1.48 -30.62 -13.44
CA ARG A 179 2.72 -30.84 -14.17
C ARG A 179 3.66 -31.80 -13.44
N GLU A 180 3.82 -31.64 -12.14
CA GLU A 180 4.66 -32.53 -11.34
C GLU A 180 4.14 -33.97 -11.39
N VAL A 181 2.83 -34.15 -11.19
CA VAL A 181 2.20 -35.47 -11.28
C VAL A 181 2.32 -36.05 -12.69
N SER A 182 2.09 -35.26 -13.74
CA SER A 182 2.17 -35.77 -15.13
C SER A 182 3.59 -36.16 -15.54
N MET A 183 4.62 -35.45 -15.05
CA MET A 183 6.03 -35.77 -15.36
C MET A 183 6.59 -36.90 -14.50
N SER A 184 6.12 -37.04 -13.26
CA SER A 184 6.69 -37.99 -12.28
C SER A 184 5.91 -39.32 -12.19
N THR A 185 4.77 -39.44 -12.88
CA THR A 185 3.99 -40.69 -12.89
C THR A 185 4.64 -41.73 -13.81
N ASP A 186 5.00 -42.89 -13.25
CA ASP A 186 5.46 -44.05 -14.03
C ASP A 186 4.33 -44.56 -14.95
N PRO A 187 4.56 -44.71 -16.27
CA PRO A 187 3.57 -45.29 -17.19
C PRO A 187 3.08 -46.69 -16.78
N GLN A 188 3.89 -47.47 -16.06
CA GLN A 188 3.58 -48.81 -15.56
C GLN A 188 2.95 -48.81 -14.16
N ALA A 189 2.64 -47.64 -13.59
CA ALA A 189 1.99 -47.56 -12.28
C ALA A 189 0.62 -48.27 -12.27
N PRO A 190 0.24 -48.95 -11.17
CA PRO A 190 -1.07 -49.59 -11.03
C PRO A 190 -2.22 -48.60 -11.28
N ALA A 191 -3.28 -49.07 -11.95
CA ALA A 191 -4.41 -48.24 -12.35
C ALA A 191 -5.07 -47.47 -11.19
N PHE A 192 -5.16 -48.11 -10.01
CA PHE A 192 -5.67 -47.46 -8.80
C PHE A 192 -4.81 -46.27 -8.36
N ALA A 193 -3.49 -46.40 -8.38
CA ALA A 193 -2.58 -45.33 -7.98
C ALA A 193 -2.67 -44.13 -8.92
N ARG A 194 -2.78 -44.37 -10.24
CA ARG A 194 -3.01 -43.30 -11.23
C ARG A 194 -4.34 -42.59 -11.01
N ALA A 195 -5.42 -43.34 -10.77
CA ALA A 195 -6.73 -42.76 -10.50
C ALA A 195 -6.73 -41.89 -9.23
N VAL A 196 -6.02 -42.30 -8.18
CA VAL A 196 -5.84 -41.49 -6.97
C VAL A 196 -5.05 -40.22 -7.26
N LEU A 197 -3.96 -40.30 -8.02
CA LEU A 197 -3.16 -39.13 -8.39
C LEU A 197 -3.96 -38.13 -9.25
N GLU A 198 -4.74 -38.62 -10.21
CA GLU A 198 -5.66 -37.81 -11.02
C GLU A 198 -6.72 -37.12 -10.15
N GLU A 199 -7.36 -37.84 -9.23
CA GLU A 199 -8.33 -37.25 -8.30
C GLU A 199 -7.71 -36.18 -7.39
N VAL A 200 -6.47 -36.39 -6.92
CA VAL A 200 -5.73 -35.41 -6.12
C VAL A 200 -5.44 -34.16 -6.95
N VAL A 201 -4.97 -34.31 -8.19
CA VAL A 201 -4.70 -33.16 -9.08
C VAL A 201 -5.97 -32.36 -9.35
N ASP A 202 -7.13 -33.01 -9.47
CA ASP A 202 -8.39 -32.32 -9.74
C ASP A 202 -8.99 -31.63 -8.52
N ARG A 203 -8.87 -32.22 -7.32
CA ARG A 203 -9.52 -31.70 -6.10
C ARG A 203 -8.63 -30.84 -5.21
N TYR A 204 -7.32 -31.11 -5.16
CA TYR A 204 -6.41 -30.48 -4.20
C TYR A 204 -6.13 -28.98 -4.47
N PRO A 205 -5.99 -28.52 -5.74
CA PRO A 205 -5.76 -27.10 -6.02
C PRO A 205 -6.84 -26.17 -5.44
N ALA A 206 -8.08 -26.64 -5.33
CA ALA A 206 -9.19 -25.90 -4.74
C ALA A 206 -8.99 -25.55 -3.25
N GLY A 207 -8.07 -26.22 -2.55
CA GLY A 207 -7.75 -25.96 -1.13
C GLY A 207 -6.34 -25.42 -0.87
N SER A 208 -5.49 -25.32 -1.90
CA SER A 208 -4.13 -24.79 -1.78
C SER A 208 -4.10 -23.29 -2.06
N SER A 209 -3.11 -22.58 -1.50
CA SER A 209 -2.94 -21.15 -1.72
C SER A 209 -1.47 -20.81 -1.89
N THR A 210 -1.18 -19.93 -2.84
CA THR A 210 0.15 -19.41 -3.09
C THR A 210 0.34 -18.09 -2.34
N VAL A 211 1.55 -17.88 -1.82
CA VAL A 211 1.97 -16.61 -1.24
C VAL A 211 3.06 -16.03 -2.12
N ARG A 212 2.88 -14.80 -2.59
CA ARG A 212 3.87 -14.06 -3.37
C ARG A 212 4.22 -12.79 -2.60
N ALA A 213 5.49 -12.47 -2.50
CA ALA A 213 5.95 -11.24 -1.86
C ALA A 213 6.77 -10.40 -2.83
N PHE A 214 6.55 -9.10 -2.78
CA PHE A 214 7.24 -8.13 -3.62
C PHE A 214 7.74 -6.98 -2.77
N VAL A 215 9.00 -6.60 -2.94
CA VAL A 215 9.57 -5.39 -2.38
C VAL A 215 9.77 -4.39 -3.50
N THR A 216 9.13 -3.24 -3.42
CA THR A 216 9.30 -2.16 -4.41
C THR A 216 10.06 -1.00 -3.77
N VAL A 217 11.14 -0.56 -4.40
CA VAL A 217 11.89 0.63 -3.97
C VAL A 217 11.65 1.74 -4.99
N THR A 218 11.30 2.93 -4.49
CA THR A 218 10.96 4.10 -5.31
C THR A 218 11.97 5.22 -5.10
N PHE A 219 12.45 5.77 -6.21
CA PHE A 219 13.47 6.78 -6.31
C PHE A 219 12.92 8.06 -6.94
N THR A 220 13.36 9.24 -6.49
CA THR A 220 13.04 10.51 -7.13
C THR A 220 13.85 10.71 -8.42
N ALA A 221 13.23 11.31 -9.44
CA ALA A 221 13.89 11.72 -10.68
C ALA A 221 14.67 13.04 -10.54
N SER A 222 14.54 13.77 -9.42
CA SER A 222 15.15 15.09 -9.24
C SER A 222 16.67 15.02 -9.02
N GLN A 223 17.46 15.72 -9.83
CA GLN A 223 18.87 15.98 -9.55
C GLN A 223 19.04 17.21 -8.65
N ARG A 224 20.09 17.21 -7.80
CA ARG A 224 20.48 18.38 -7.00
C ARG A 224 20.84 19.62 -7.86
N SER A 225 21.16 19.45 -9.15
CA SER A 225 21.59 20.51 -10.08
C SER A 225 20.56 20.90 -11.16
N GLY A 226 19.27 20.60 -10.98
CA GLY A 226 18.18 21.23 -11.76
C GLY A 226 17.59 20.45 -12.95
N GLY A 227 18.11 19.25 -13.27
CA GLY A 227 17.54 18.37 -14.29
C GLY A 227 16.70 17.21 -13.73
N ARG A 228 15.74 16.72 -14.52
CA ARG A 228 15.10 15.40 -14.27
C ARG A 228 15.92 14.32 -14.96
N ARG A 229 16.30 13.28 -14.21
CA ARG A 229 17.00 12.11 -14.78
C ARG A 229 16.13 11.43 -15.82
N LYS A 230 16.75 11.05 -16.94
CA LYS A 230 16.09 10.22 -17.96
C LYS A 230 16.05 8.75 -17.51
N PRO A 231 15.09 7.94 -18.03
CA PRO A 231 15.00 6.51 -17.69
C PRO A 231 16.31 5.74 -17.94
N GLU A 232 17.05 6.06 -18.99
CA GLU A 232 18.31 5.38 -19.35
C GLU A 232 19.44 5.71 -18.37
N GLU A 233 19.48 6.95 -17.89
CA GLU A 233 20.46 7.39 -16.87
C GLU A 233 20.14 6.74 -15.53
N MET A 234 18.86 6.72 -15.14
CA MET A 234 18.42 6.08 -13.90
C MET A 234 18.61 4.56 -13.96
N GLY A 235 18.30 3.92 -15.09
CA GLY A 235 18.52 2.48 -15.28
C GLY A 235 19.98 2.09 -15.13
N ARG A 236 20.91 2.85 -15.73
CA ARG A 236 22.36 2.60 -15.58
C ARG A 236 22.84 2.79 -14.14
N ASP A 237 22.36 3.81 -13.45
CA ASP A 237 22.72 4.08 -12.06
C ASP A 237 22.16 3.03 -11.10
N LEU A 238 20.93 2.56 -11.31
CA LEU A 238 20.31 1.50 -10.52
C LEU A 238 20.93 0.12 -10.83
N ALA A 239 21.36 -0.13 -12.06
CA ALA A 239 22.01 -1.38 -12.46
C ALA A 239 23.24 -1.72 -11.59
N ALA A 240 23.98 -0.70 -11.14
CA ALA A 240 25.14 -0.88 -10.26
C ALA A 240 24.75 -1.13 -8.78
N ARG A 241 23.62 -0.61 -8.33
CA ARG A 241 23.20 -0.59 -6.92
C ARG A 241 22.26 -1.74 -6.55
N LEU A 242 21.49 -2.23 -7.52
CA LEU A 242 20.45 -3.23 -7.32
C LEU A 242 20.96 -4.56 -6.73
N PRO A 243 22.16 -5.06 -7.07
CA PRO A 243 22.73 -6.21 -6.38
C PRO A 243 22.90 -6.02 -4.87
N GLY A 244 23.36 -4.85 -4.43
CA GLY A 244 23.47 -4.54 -3.00
C GLY A 244 22.10 -4.52 -2.30
N LEU A 245 21.10 -3.90 -2.94
CA LEU A 245 19.73 -3.86 -2.41
C LEU A 245 19.10 -5.26 -2.30
N THR A 246 19.28 -6.10 -3.32
CA THR A 246 18.77 -7.49 -3.33
C THR A 246 19.51 -8.40 -2.36
N ALA A 247 20.84 -8.27 -2.23
CA ALA A 247 21.62 -9.03 -1.25
C ALA A 247 21.22 -8.69 0.19
N GLY A 248 21.01 -7.40 0.49
CA GLY A 248 20.53 -6.96 1.80
C GLY A 248 19.16 -7.53 2.17
N LEU A 249 18.25 -7.68 1.19
CA LEU A 249 16.93 -8.27 1.41
C LEU A 249 16.98 -9.77 1.74
N ALA A 250 17.91 -10.52 1.15
CA ALA A 250 18.00 -11.95 1.41
C ALA A 250 18.30 -12.26 2.89
N ALA A 251 19.01 -11.36 3.59
CA ALA A 251 19.29 -11.49 5.02
C ALA A 251 18.07 -11.27 5.93
N THR A 252 16.99 -10.65 5.43
CA THR A 252 15.83 -10.26 6.24
C THR A 252 14.77 -11.37 6.37
N GLY A 253 15.09 -12.61 5.96
CA GLY A 253 14.12 -13.69 5.84
C GLY A 253 13.18 -13.55 4.63
N ALA A 254 13.47 -12.65 3.69
CA ALA A 254 12.70 -12.52 2.45
C ALA A 254 12.98 -13.66 1.44
N GLY A 255 13.98 -14.51 1.72
CA GLY A 255 14.41 -15.59 0.84
C GLY A 255 15.11 -15.08 -0.42
N ALA A 256 14.92 -15.79 -1.53
CA ALA A 256 15.56 -15.44 -2.80
C ALA A 256 15.00 -14.13 -3.39
N ALA A 257 15.76 -13.04 -3.25
CA ALA A 257 15.40 -11.73 -3.78
C ALA A 257 15.95 -11.53 -5.20
N HIS A 258 15.05 -11.39 -6.18
CA HIS A 258 15.40 -11.16 -7.58
C HIS A 258 14.61 -9.97 -8.16
N PRO A 259 15.24 -9.10 -8.96
CA PRO A 259 14.49 -8.07 -9.68
C PRO A 259 13.50 -8.72 -10.66
N LEU A 260 12.27 -8.22 -10.72
CA LEU A 260 11.32 -8.66 -11.73
C LEU A 260 11.70 -8.09 -13.09
N THR A 261 11.59 -8.91 -14.12
CA THR A 261 11.63 -8.51 -15.52
C THR A 261 10.40 -7.69 -15.92
N ALA A 262 10.47 -7.04 -17.08
CA ALA A 262 9.32 -6.29 -17.61
C ALA A 262 8.07 -7.18 -17.77
N GLN A 263 8.29 -8.41 -18.24
CA GLN A 263 7.23 -9.37 -18.51
C GLN A 263 6.58 -9.90 -17.23
N GLU A 264 7.38 -10.30 -16.23
CA GLU A 264 6.84 -10.75 -14.94
C GLU A 264 6.01 -9.64 -14.26
N LEU A 265 6.46 -8.39 -14.36
CA LEU A 265 5.71 -7.26 -13.83
C LEU A 265 4.39 -7.03 -14.59
N CYS A 266 4.38 -7.18 -15.93
CA CYS A 266 3.16 -7.15 -16.72
C CYS A 266 2.16 -8.22 -16.26
N GLU A 267 2.63 -9.45 -16.03
CA GLU A 267 1.79 -10.56 -15.55
C GLU A 267 1.23 -10.29 -14.16
N VAL A 268 2.05 -9.81 -13.22
CA VAL A 268 1.61 -9.44 -11.86
C VAL A 268 0.49 -8.41 -11.90
N VAL A 269 0.63 -7.38 -12.74
CA VAL A 269 -0.37 -6.31 -12.85
C VAL A 269 -1.63 -6.80 -13.56
N ARG A 270 -1.49 -7.58 -14.64
CA ARG A 270 -2.62 -8.14 -15.39
C ARG A 270 -3.46 -9.06 -14.49
N VAL A 271 -2.83 -9.97 -13.77
CA VAL A 271 -3.49 -10.90 -12.83
C VAL A 271 -4.20 -10.16 -11.70
N ALA A 272 -3.68 -9.00 -11.27
CA ALA A 272 -4.37 -8.24 -10.23
C ALA A 272 -5.69 -7.63 -10.73
N TYR A 273 -5.72 -7.10 -11.97
CA TYR A 273 -6.93 -6.54 -12.59
C TYR A 273 -7.86 -7.57 -13.23
N ASP A 274 -7.34 -8.77 -13.52
CA ASP A 274 -8.11 -9.90 -14.03
C ASP A 274 -7.59 -11.21 -13.40
N PRO A 275 -8.07 -11.56 -12.19
CA PRO A 275 -7.66 -12.78 -11.51
C PRO A 275 -7.85 -14.08 -12.33
N ALA A 276 -8.83 -14.12 -13.24
CA ALA A 276 -9.03 -15.26 -14.13
C ALA A 276 -7.88 -15.48 -15.12
N ALA A 277 -7.10 -14.43 -15.45
CA ALA A 277 -5.94 -14.54 -16.33
C ALA A 277 -4.78 -15.34 -15.70
N ALA A 278 -4.77 -15.52 -14.37
CA ALA A 278 -3.70 -16.27 -13.68
C ALA A 278 -3.57 -17.71 -14.20
N LEU A 279 -4.70 -18.40 -14.39
CA LEU A 279 -4.70 -19.78 -14.88
C LEU A 279 -4.08 -19.85 -16.30
N LEU A 280 -4.47 -18.93 -17.19
CA LEU A 280 -3.99 -18.90 -18.56
C LEU A 280 -2.47 -18.61 -18.64
N ILE A 281 -1.99 -17.70 -17.80
CA ILE A 281 -0.56 -17.36 -17.71
C ILE A 281 0.24 -18.55 -17.17
N ASP A 282 -0.24 -19.20 -16.10
CA ASP A 282 0.42 -20.36 -15.52
C ASP A 282 0.43 -21.56 -16.49
N GLU A 283 -0.65 -21.79 -17.24
CA GLU A 283 -0.72 -22.81 -18.29
C GLU A 283 0.25 -22.54 -19.44
N ALA A 284 0.39 -21.28 -19.87
CA ALA A 284 1.36 -20.89 -20.88
C ALA A 284 2.80 -21.18 -20.40
N HIS A 285 3.14 -20.77 -19.18
CA HIS A 285 4.46 -21.06 -18.58
C HIS A 285 4.70 -22.57 -18.45
N ALA A 286 3.68 -23.34 -18.06
CA ALA A 286 3.76 -24.80 -17.99
C ALA A 286 4.04 -25.44 -19.36
N ALA A 287 3.55 -24.82 -20.44
CA ALA A 287 3.84 -25.20 -21.83
C ALA A 287 5.18 -24.65 -22.36
N GLY A 288 5.97 -23.95 -21.54
CA GLY A 288 7.23 -23.32 -21.94
C GLY A 288 7.04 -22.07 -22.80
N GLN A 289 5.83 -21.48 -22.78
CA GLN A 289 5.48 -20.26 -23.50
C GLN A 289 5.46 -19.09 -22.52
N VAL A 290 6.05 -17.96 -22.93
CA VAL A 290 5.94 -16.71 -22.18
C VAL A 290 4.84 -15.88 -22.87
N PRO A 291 3.74 -15.54 -22.17
CA PRO A 291 2.69 -14.69 -22.74
C PRO A 291 3.29 -13.36 -23.22
N ASP A 292 2.94 -12.87 -24.41
CA ASP A 292 3.41 -11.56 -24.86
C ASP A 292 2.51 -10.46 -24.26
N LEU A 293 2.93 -9.86 -23.14
CA LEU A 293 2.18 -8.79 -22.47
C LEU A 293 2.93 -7.47 -22.55
N SER A 294 2.32 -6.51 -23.24
CA SER A 294 2.86 -5.14 -23.30
C SER A 294 2.32 -4.29 -22.14
N TRP A 295 3.17 -3.44 -21.54
CA TRP A 295 2.75 -2.53 -20.45
C TRP A 295 1.58 -1.61 -20.82
N THR A 296 1.44 -1.29 -22.11
CA THR A 296 0.32 -0.49 -22.62
C THR A 296 -1.02 -1.23 -22.64
N ASP A 297 -1.01 -2.53 -22.35
CA ASP A 297 -2.14 -3.46 -22.51
C ASP A 297 -2.37 -4.38 -21.29
N VAL A 298 -1.78 -4.07 -20.13
CA VAL A 298 -1.93 -4.89 -18.89
C VAL A 298 -3.07 -4.44 -17.97
N GLY A 299 -3.76 -3.36 -18.32
CA GLY A 299 -4.91 -2.86 -17.56
C GLY A 299 -6.18 -3.69 -17.77
N PRO A 300 -7.25 -3.36 -17.04
CA PRO A 300 -8.54 -4.00 -17.21
C PRO A 300 -9.23 -3.50 -18.49
N ALA A 301 -10.04 -4.36 -19.12
CA ALA A 301 -10.96 -3.97 -20.18
C ALA A 301 -12.03 -3.00 -19.68
N ALA A 302 -12.55 -3.26 -18.48
CA ALA A 302 -13.51 -2.41 -17.82
C ALA A 302 -13.28 -2.38 -16.32
N ALA A 303 -13.35 -1.19 -15.73
CA ALA A 303 -13.40 -1.05 -14.29
C ALA A 303 -14.45 -0.04 -13.87
N GLN A 304 -14.98 -0.20 -12.66
CA GLN A 304 -15.99 0.66 -12.08
C GLN A 304 -15.77 0.80 -10.58
N ALA A 305 -15.44 2.01 -10.15
CA ALA A 305 -15.41 2.35 -8.74
C ALA A 305 -16.83 2.51 -8.19
N SER A 306 -17.07 1.99 -7.00
CA SER A 306 -18.20 2.36 -6.16
C SER A 306 -17.70 3.16 -4.95
N TRP A 307 -18.63 3.56 -4.08
CA TRP A 307 -18.27 4.27 -2.85
C TRP A 307 -17.36 3.41 -1.95
N ASP A 308 -17.50 2.10 -1.98
CA ASP A 308 -16.95 1.17 -1.00
C ASP A 308 -16.25 -0.05 -1.62
N GLY A 309 -16.21 -0.18 -2.94
CA GLY A 309 -15.44 -1.19 -3.65
C GLY A 309 -15.10 -0.79 -5.08
N TYR A 310 -14.50 -1.74 -5.80
CA TYR A 310 -13.94 -1.54 -7.12
C TYR A 310 -14.14 -2.81 -7.95
N ARG A 311 -15.05 -2.74 -8.93
CA ARG A 311 -15.23 -3.82 -9.90
C ARG A 311 -14.19 -3.65 -11.00
N HIS A 312 -13.47 -4.71 -11.30
CA HIS A 312 -12.60 -4.84 -12.46
C HIS A 312 -12.98 -6.13 -13.19
N ASP A 313 -12.19 -6.59 -14.16
CA ASP A 313 -12.62 -7.53 -15.20
C ASP A 313 -13.38 -8.75 -14.63
N SER A 314 -12.65 -9.71 -14.05
CA SER A 314 -13.24 -10.96 -13.52
C SER A 314 -13.52 -10.91 -12.02
N ALA A 315 -13.37 -9.75 -11.36
CA ALA A 315 -13.47 -9.70 -9.90
C ALA A 315 -13.89 -8.34 -9.32
N PHE A 316 -14.17 -8.37 -8.01
CA PHE A 316 -14.52 -7.20 -7.21
C PHE A 316 -13.56 -7.09 -6.02
N SER A 317 -12.98 -5.90 -5.84
CA SER A 317 -12.04 -5.62 -4.75
C SER A 317 -12.56 -4.56 -3.79
N CYS A 318 -12.23 -4.74 -2.52
CA CYS A 318 -12.35 -3.73 -1.48
C CYS A 318 -10.97 -3.46 -0.89
N THR A 319 -10.62 -2.18 -0.73
CA THR A 319 -9.36 -1.75 -0.14
C THR A 319 -9.61 -0.97 1.15
N TRP A 320 -8.84 -1.30 2.17
CA TRP A 320 -8.76 -0.62 3.45
C TRP A 320 -7.40 0.03 3.64
N SER A 321 -7.38 1.17 4.34
CA SER A 321 -6.16 1.82 4.81
C SER A 321 -6.03 1.68 6.32
N MET A 322 -4.83 1.43 6.80
CA MET A 322 -4.52 1.51 8.23
C MET A 322 -4.66 2.95 8.72
N THR A 323 -5.48 3.10 9.75
CA THR A 323 -5.70 4.37 10.46
C THR A 323 -5.02 4.38 11.82
N GLN A 324 -4.69 3.20 12.33
CA GLN A 324 -3.94 3.07 13.57
C GLN A 324 -3.12 1.78 13.53
N ALA A 325 -1.82 1.91 13.81
CA ALA A 325 -0.90 0.80 13.96
C ALA A 325 -1.17 -0.03 15.24
N PRO A 326 -0.60 -1.25 15.34
CA PRO A 326 -0.69 -2.07 16.54
C PRO A 326 -0.11 -1.32 17.75
N ARG A 327 -0.73 -1.49 18.92
CA ARG A 327 -0.30 -0.83 20.17
C ARG A 327 0.50 -1.78 21.05
N GLY A 328 1.40 -1.19 21.84
CA GLY A 328 2.25 -1.90 22.80
C GLY A 328 3.38 -2.65 22.09
N ASN A 329 3.97 -3.63 22.78
CA ASN A 329 5.03 -4.45 22.20
C ASN A 329 4.46 -5.26 21.03
N VAL A 330 5.01 -5.01 19.84
CA VAL A 330 4.65 -5.68 18.59
C VAL A 330 5.58 -6.87 18.41
N GLN A 331 5.00 -8.08 18.41
CA GLN A 331 5.74 -9.31 18.17
C GLN A 331 5.91 -9.56 16.67
N SER A 332 6.96 -10.28 16.28
CA SER A 332 7.27 -10.62 14.88
C SER A 332 6.07 -11.24 14.13
N GLY A 333 5.30 -12.10 14.81
CA GLY A 333 4.13 -12.77 14.24
C GLY A 333 2.82 -11.98 14.22
N VAL A 334 2.80 -10.68 14.55
CA VAL A 334 1.53 -9.92 14.71
C VAL A 334 0.65 -9.92 13.46
N LEU A 335 1.27 -9.96 12.26
CA LEU A 335 0.56 -9.96 10.98
C LEU A 335 0.30 -11.37 10.43
N ALA A 336 0.81 -12.42 11.06
CA ALA A 336 0.81 -13.78 10.48
C ALA A 336 -0.58 -14.22 10.01
N ARG A 337 -1.62 -14.02 10.83
CA ARG A 337 -3.01 -14.36 10.47
C ARG A 337 -3.59 -13.45 9.38
N LEU A 338 -3.22 -12.17 9.38
CA LEU A 338 -3.67 -11.23 8.36
C LEU A 338 -3.05 -11.56 6.99
N LEU A 339 -1.80 -12.02 6.98
CA LEU A 339 -1.08 -12.44 5.77
C LEU A 339 -1.49 -13.82 5.27
N ALA A 340 -1.86 -14.74 6.16
CA ALA A 340 -2.24 -16.10 5.79
C ALA A 340 -3.47 -16.14 4.84
N PRO A 341 -3.56 -17.11 3.91
CA PRO A 341 -4.75 -17.31 3.09
C PRO A 341 -6.03 -17.43 3.91
N HIS A 342 -7.17 -17.04 3.33
CA HIS A 342 -8.46 -17.08 4.02
C HIS A 342 -9.56 -17.56 3.08
N ARG A 343 -10.33 -18.57 3.49
CA ARG A 343 -11.36 -19.23 2.66
C ARG A 343 -12.37 -18.25 2.05
N ASP A 344 -12.72 -17.18 2.77
CA ASP A 344 -13.75 -16.20 2.36
C ASP A 344 -13.19 -15.09 1.45
N ILE A 345 -11.91 -15.15 1.08
CA ILE A 345 -11.25 -14.16 0.24
C ILE A 345 -10.44 -14.89 -0.83
N ASP A 346 -10.84 -14.75 -2.08
CA ASP A 346 -10.15 -15.45 -3.17
C ASP A 346 -8.74 -14.92 -3.34
N ARG A 347 -8.54 -13.59 -3.34
CA ARG A 347 -7.21 -12.98 -3.39
C ARG A 347 -7.09 -11.87 -2.36
N LYS A 348 -6.08 -11.94 -1.50
CA LYS A 348 -5.80 -10.95 -0.47
C LYS A 348 -4.40 -10.39 -0.62
N ARG A 349 -4.30 -9.07 -0.63
CA ARG A 349 -3.05 -8.34 -0.75
C ARG A 349 -2.87 -7.39 0.42
N VAL A 350 -1.75 -7.50 1.12
CA VAL A 350 -1.37 -6.64 2.24
C VAL A 350 -0.11 -5.90 1.85
N THR A 351 -0.23 -4.58 1.71
CA THR A 351 0.85 -3.71 1.24
C THR A 351 1.27 -2.77 2.34
N LEU A 352 2.44 -3.00 2.92
CA LEU A 352 3.12 -2.05 3.79
C LEU A 352 3.81 -0.99 2.93
N VAL A 353 3.59 0.28 3.24
CA VAL A 353 4.25 1.40 2.54
C VAL A 353 5.15 2.10 3.52
N TYR A 354 6.39 2.35 3.12
CA TYR A 354 7.45 2.96 3.91
C TYR A 354 7.90 4.26 3.26
N ARG A 355 8.22 5.23 4.08
CA ARG A 355 8.81 6.51 3.70
C ARG A 355 9.98 6.81 4.64
N PRO A 356 11.20 6.46 4.21
CA PRO A 356 12.40 6.84 4.91
C PRO A 356 12.47 8.36 5.03
N ILE A 357 12.88 8.86 6.19
CA ILE A 357 13.08 10.28 6.44
C ILE A 357 14.59 10.52 6.47
N ASP A 358 15.04 11.50 5.69
CA ASP A 358 16.42 11.95 5.67
C ASP A 358 16.92 12.27 7.08
N SER A 359 18.11 11.78 7.41
CA SER A 359 18.71 11.89 8.75
C SER A 359 18.86 13.34 9.22
N ALA A 360 19.09 14.30 8.31
CA ALA A 360 19.18 15.72 8.67
C ALA A 360 17.83 16.31 9.14
N ARG A 361 16.71 15.68 8.76
CA ARG A 361 15.35 16.08 9.19
C ARG A 361 14.82 15.22 10.32
N ALA A 362 15.31 14.00 10.48
CA ALA A 362 14.84 13.03 11.47
C ALA A 362 14.94 13.59 12.90
N ALA A 363 16.12 14.05 13.32
CA ALA A 363 16.35 14.63 14.65
C ALA A 363 15.33 15.72 15.03
N ALA A 364 15.09 16.68 14.13
CA ALA A 364 14.15 17.77 14.39
C ALA A 364 12.70 17.29 14.54
N ILE A 365 12.30 16.26 13.78
CA ILE A 365 10.95 15.67 13.87
C ILE A 365 10.80 14.92 15.19
N VAL A 366 11.79 14.10 15.56
CA VAL A 366 11.73 13.30 16.78
C VAL A 366 11.75 14.18 18.03
N GLU A 367 12.59 15.22 18.06
CA GLU A 367 12.57 16.23 19.13
C GLU A 367 11.21 16.94 19.24
N ALA A 368 10.63 17.34 18.11
CA ALA A 368 9.33 18.00 18.09
C ALA A 368 8.21 17.07 18.61
N ASP A 369 8.23 15.80 18.23
CA ASP A 369 7.27 14.80 18.68
C ASP A 369 7.38 14.51 20.18
N LEU A 370 8.62 14.44 20.71
CA LEU A 370 8.87 14.31 22.14
C LEU A 370 8.34 15.51 22.91
N ARG A 371 8.70 16.73 22.51
CA ARG A 371 8.20 17.98 23.13
C ARG A 371 6.67 18.05 23.08
N ALA A 372 6.07 17.65 21.96
CA ALA A 372 4.61 17.63 21.81
C ALA A 372 3.95 16.59 22.72
N ALA A 373 4.58 15.42 22.93
CA ALA A 373 4.09 14.41 23.86
C ALA A 373 4.17 14.88 25.33
N GLU A 374 5.29 15.48 25.72
CA GLU A 374 5.49 16.06 27.06
C GLU A 374 4.50 17.20 27.34
N PHE A 375 4.29 18.08 26.37
CA PHE A 375 3.29 19.14 26.47
C PHE A 375 1.88 18.57 26.66
N ARG A 376 1.49 17.54 25.89
CA ARG A 376 0.17 16.89 26.07
C ARG A 376 0.01 16.31 27.47
N MET A 377 1.02 15.64 27.99
CA MET A 377 1.02 15.05 29.33
C MET A 377 0.90 16.12 30.43
N THR A 378 1.60 17.25 30.29
CA THR A 378 1.61 18.34 31.28
C THR A 378 0.44 19.31 31.15
N SER A 379 -0.22 19.36 29.98
CA SER A 379 -1.35 20.26 29.71
C SER A 379 -2.65 19.92 30.46
N THR A 380 -2.73 18.76 31.11
CA THR A 380 -3.93 18.30 31.83
C THR A 380 -3.56 17.85 33.23
N SER A 381 -4.31 18.26 34.25
CA SER A 381 -4.05 17.90 35.65
C SER A 381 -4.25 16.41 35.98
N LYS A 382 -4.94 15.67 35.11
CA LYS A 382 -5.15 14.22 35.17
C LYS A 382 -4.81 13.57 33.83
N PRO A 383 -3.50 13.37 33.53
CA PRO A 383 -3.09 12.71 32.29
C PRO A 383 -3.56 11.26 32.27
N ALA A 384 -3.99 10.79 31.09
CA ALA A 384 -4.40 9.40 30.94
C ALA A 384 -3.16 8.50 30.80
N ALA A 385 -3.29 7.21 31.15
CA ALA A 385 -2.18 6.25 31.02
C ALA A 385 -1.56 6.23 29.60
N ARG A 386 -2.39 6.45 28.57
CA ARG A 386 -1.97 6.58 27.16
C ARG A 386 -0.98 7.73 26.92
N ASP A 387 -1.11 8.84 27.66
CA ASP A 387 -0.27 10.01 27.48
C ASP A 387 1.14 9.73 28.06
N SER A 388 1.21 9.02 29.19
CA SER A 388 2.47 8.54 29.76
C SER A 388 3.19 7.51 28.86
N LEU A 389 2.43 6.65 28.19
CA LEU A 389 2.98 5.68 27.24
C LEU A 389 3.50 6.38 25.99
N ALA A 390 2.79 7.41 25.50
CA ALA A 390 3.21 8.19 24.34
C ALA A 390 4.53 8.93 24.59
N VAL A 391 4.73 9.51 25.78
CA VAL A 391 6.02 10.12 26.16
C VAL A 391 7.14 9.08 26.20
N ARG A 392 6.90 7.91 26.82
CA ARG A 392 7.88 6.83 26.85
C ARG A 392 8.26 6.34 25.45
N ALA A 393 7.29 6.16 24.57
CA ALA A 393 7.54 5.76 23.19
C ALA A 393 8.33 6.83 22.42
N ALA A 394 7.96 8.10 22.54
CA ALA A 394 8.68 9.20 21.89
C ALA A 394 10.12 9.34 22.41
N ALA A 395 10.34 9.16 23.71
CA ALA A 395 11.67 9.17 24.31
C ALA A 395 12.53 8.00 23.84
N ALA A 396 11.94 6.80 23.68
CA ALA A 396 12.63 5.65 23.11
C ALA A 396 13.06 5.91 21.66
N THR A 397 12.15 6.42 20.82
CA THR A 397 12.48 6.81 19.43
C THR A 397 13.57 7.89 19.38
N ALA A 398 13.55 8.87 20.27
CA ALA A 398 14.60 9.89 20.38
C ALA A 398 15.96 9.29 20.76
N SER A 399 15.97 8.32 21.68
CA SER A 399 17.20 7.62 22.07
C SER A 399 17.75 6.74 20.94
N GLU A 400 16.88 6.06 20.20
CA GLU A 400 17.27 5.23 19.05
C GLU A 400 17.83 6.08 17.91
N GLU A 401 17.18 7.20 17.57
CA GLU A 401 17.65 8.13 16.54
C GLU A 401 18.99 8.77 16.93
N ALA A 402 19.14 9.20 18.19
CA ALA A 402 20.41 9.69 18.72
C ALA A 402 21.53 8.62 18.70
N SER A 403 21.17 7.34 18.68
CA SER A 403 22.09 6.21 18.54
C SER A 403 22.38 5.84 17.07
N GLY A 404 21.83 6.58 16.11
CA GLY A 404 22.05 6.40 14.67
C GLY A 404 20.94 5.62 13.95
N ALA A 405 19.80 5.32 14.59
CA ALA A 405 18.70 4.66 13.91
C ALA A 405 17.99 5.58 12.90
N GLY A 406 17.63 5.05 11.74
CA GLY A 406 16.86 5.77 10.73
C GLY A 406 15.39 5.95 11.15
N LEU A 407 14.80 7.11 10.84
CA LEU A 407 13.36 7.35 11.05
C LEU A 407 12.58 6.99 9.79
N THR A 408 11.62 6.08 9.88
CA THR A 408 10.76 5.69 8.76
C THR A 408 9.29 5.82 9.11
N GLN A 409 8.54 6.56 8.29
CA GLN A 409 7.08 6.56 8.36
C GLN A 409 6.54 5.32 7.66
N PHE A 410 5.50 4.69 8.21
CA PHE A 410 4.86 3.56 7.55
C PHE A 410 3.33 3.65 7.54
N GLY A 411 2.75 3.01 6.54
CA GLY A 411 1.32 2.82 6.38
C GLY A 411 1.03 1.40 5.90
N MET A 412 -0.25 1.04 5.84
CA MET A 412 -0.66 -0.25 5.29
C MET A 412 -1.94 -0.10 4.49
N LEU A 413 -2.00 -0.77 3.35
CA LEU A 413 -3.21 -1.01 2.57
C LEU A 413 -3.51 -2.51 2.58
N VAL A 414 -4.78 -2.86 2.72
CA VAL A 414 -5.23 -4.25 2.60
C VAL A 414 -6.28 -4.29 1.51
N THR A 415 -6.09 -5.11 0.48
CA THR A 415 -7.07 -5.36 -0.57
C THR A 415 -7.60 -6.79 -0.43
N ALA A 416 -8.92 -6.95 -0.34
CA ALA A 416 -9.58 -8.24 -0.49
C ALA A 416 -10.31 -8.25 -1.83
N THR A 417 -10.12 -9.31 -2.60
CA THR A 417 -10.69 -9.50 -3.92
C THR A 417 -11.48 -10.80 -3.93
N VAL A 418 -12.71 -10.73 -4.44
CA VAL A 418 -13.60 -11.87 -4.65
C VAL A 418 -13.96 -11.97 -6.12
N THR A 419 -14.01 -13.18 -6.66
CA THR A 419 -14.47 -13.44 -8.03
C THR A 419 -16.00 -13.53 -8.09
N ASP A 420 -16.62 -13.95 -6.99
CA ASP A 420 -18.07 -13.92 -6.80
C ASP A 420 -18.48 -12.71 -5.94
N LEU A 421 -19.32 -11.84 -6.51
CA LEU A 421 -19.77 -10.60 -5.87
C LEU A 421 -20.64 -10.87 -4.64
N ASP A 422 -21.35 -12.00 -4.59
CA ASP A 422 -22.23 -12.31 -3.46
C ASP A 422 -21.43 -12.57 -2.17
N ARG A 423 -20.16 -12.95 -2.30
CA ARG A 423 -19.22 -13.19 -1.19
C ARG A 423 -18.55 -11.92 -0.65
N GLN A 424 -18.85 -10.75 -1.20
CA GLN A 424 -18.20 -9.49 -0.79
C GLN A 424 -18.43 -9.16 0.69
N ALA A 425 -19.59 -9.54 1.25
CA ALA A 425 -19.92 -9.26 2.65
C ALA A 425 -19.04 -10.11 3.59
N ASP A 426 -18.88 -11.38 3.25
CA ASP A 426 -18.05 -12.33 4.00
C ASP A 426 -16.58 -11.94 3.94
N ALA A 427 -16.08 -11.55 2.76
CA ALA A 427 -14.72 -11.05 2.59
C ALA A 427 -14.43 -9.82 3.45
N ARG A 428 -15.39 -8.88 3.55
CA ARG A 428 -15.26 -7.70 4.43
C ARG A 428 -15.24 -8.10 5.90
N ALA A 429 -16.15 -8.96 6.33
CA ALA A 429 -16.20 -9.46 7.70
C ALA A 429 -14.91 -10.21 8.08
N ALA A 430 -14.33 -10.97 7.15
CA ALA A 430 -13.05 -11.63 7.31
C ALA A 430 -11.92 -10.62 7.56
N ILE A 431 -11.81 -9.56 6.75
CA ILE A 431 -10.80 -8.51 6.98
C ILE A 431 -11.00 -7.80 8.31
N ASP A 432 -12.23 -7.50 8.71
CA ASP A 432 -12.51 -6.87 10.00
C ASP A 432 -12.03 -7.75 11.16
N ASN A 433 -12.32 -9.05 11.13
CA ASN A 433 -11.87 -10.03 12.13
C ASN A 433 -10.34 -10.21 12.15
N LEU A 434 -9.72 -10.32 10.98
CA LEU A 434 -8.26 -10.47 10.86
C LEU A 434 -7.53 -9.21 11.34
N SER A 435 -8.05 -8.02 11.04
CA SER A 435 -7.47 -6.77 11.48
C SER A 435 -7.52 -6.59 13.00
N ALA A 436 -8.63 -6.98 13.63
CA ALA A 436 -8.76 -6.97 15.08
C ALA A 436 -7.73 -7.90 15.74
N THR A 437 -7.51 -9.09 15.15
CA THR A 437 -6.52 -10.06 15.63
C THR A 437 -5.09 -9.51 15.53
N ALA A 438 -4.77 -8.81 14.44
CA ALA A 438 -3.50 -8.12 14.24
C ALA A 438 -3.39 -6.80 15.05
N ARG A 439 -4.38 -6.47 15.88
CA ARG A 439 -4.47 -5.21 16.66
C ARG A 439 -4.40 -3.96 15.79
N LEU A 440 -4.77 -4.07 14.52
CA LEU A 440 -4.80 -2.99 13.55
C LEU A 440 -6.19 -2.35 13.53
N ARG A 441 -6.24 -1.04 13.29
CA ARG A 441 -7.50 -0.39 12.92
C ARG A 441 -7.48 -0.03 11.45
N LEU A 442 -8.21 -0.81 10.67
CA LEU A 442 -8.40 -0.58 9.24
C LEU A 442 -9.69 0.20 8.97
N ARG A 443 -9.69 0.97 7.89
CA ARG A 443 -10.87 1.70 7.42
C ARG A 443 -10.97 1.53 5.91
N PRO A 444 -12.15 1.16 5.35
CA PRO A 444 -12.34 1.17 3.91
C PRO A 444 -11.99 2.54 3.32
N VAL A 445 -11.31 2.54 2.17
CA VAL A 445 -10.94 3.77 1.46
C VAL A 445 -12.12 4.28 0.64
N TYR A 446 -13.15 4.74 1.36
CA TYR A 446 -14.40 5.18 0.75
C TYR A 446 -14.21 6.31 -0.28
N GLY A 447 -14.77 6.13 -1.47
CA GLY A 447 -14.75 7.09 -2.57
C GLY A 447 -13.44 7.18 -3.34
N SER A 448 -12.45 6.32 -3.07
CA SER A 448 -11.15 6.28 -3.77
C SER A 448 -10.60 4.86 -3.88
N GLN A 449 -11.50 3.89 -4.10
CA GLN A 449 -11.17 2.46 -4.15
C GLN A 449 -10.28 2.09 -5.33
N ASP A 450 -10.47 2.76 -6.47
CA ASP A 450 -9.62 2.66 -7.67
C ASP A 450 -8.15 3.06 -7.37
N SER A 451 -7.96 4.21 -6.72
CA SER A 451 -6.64 4.72 -6.38
C SER A 451 -5.99 3.89 -5.28
N ALA A 452 -6.78 3.42 -4.30
CA ALA A 452 -6.30 2.56 -3.23
C ALA A 452 -5.89 1.18 -3.75
N PHE A 453 -6.67 0.60 -4.67
CA PHE A 453 -6.35 -0.64 -5.34
C PHE A 453 -5.03 -0.53 -6.11
N ALA A 454 -4.86 0.53 -6.91
CA ALA A 454 -3.63 0.77 -7.66
C ALA A 454 -2.42 0.98 -6.74
N ALA A 455 -2.60 1.68 -5.62
CA ALA A 455 -1.52 1.93 -4.66
C ALA A 455 -1.11 0.71 -3.84
N ALA A 456 -1.98 -0.31 -3.76
CA ALA A 456 -1.64 -1.58 -3.13
C ALA A 456 -0.89 -2.53 -4.09
N LEU A 457 -0.84 -2.25 -5.40
CA LEU A 457 0.01 -3.00 -6.34
C LEU A 457 1.49 -2.70 -6.10
N PRO A 458 2.40 -3.61 -6.48
CA PRO A 458 3.85 -3.38 -6.44
C PRO A 458 4.29 -2.43 -7.57
N LEU A 459 3.78 -1.19 -7.57
CA LEU A 459 4.08 -0.14 -8.56
C LEU A 459 4.94 0.98 -7.95
N GLY A 460 5.09 1.01 -6.63
CA GLY A 460 5.82 2.05 -5.92
C GLY A 460 5.16 3.43 -6.05
N LEU A 461 3.83 3.48 -6.03
CA LEU A 461 3.08 4.74 -6.16
C LEU A 461 3.16 5.54 -4.86
N VAL A 462 3.78 6.71 -4.95
CA VAL A 462 4.02 7.61 -3.81
C VAL A 462 2.77 8.46 -3.57
N LEU A 463 1.76 7.86 -2.95
CA LEU A 463 0.38 8.37 -2.80
C LEU A 463 0.26 9.89 -2.51
N PRO A 464 0.94 10.47 -1.50
CA PRO A 464 0.87 11.90 -1.26
C PRO A 464 1.22 12.76 -2.49
N LYS A 465 2.14 12.36 -3.37
CA LYS A 465 2.48 13.16 -4.57
C LYS A 465 1.35 13.22 -5.60
N HIS A 466 0.35 12.34 -5.52
CA HIS A 466 -0.82 12.34 -6.39
C HIS A 466 -1.98 13.20 -5.86
N VAL A 467 -1.86 13.73 -4.63
CA VAL A 467 -2.88 14.58 -4.02
C VAL A 467 -2.69 16.03 -4.51
N ARG A 468 -3.76 16.68 -4.96
CA ARG A 468 -3.75 18.08 -5.44
C ARG A 468 -3.58 19.14 -4.33
N VAL A 469 -3.37 18.73 -3.08
CA VAL A 469 -3.19 19.64 -1.94
C VAL A 469 -1.69 19.98 -1.82
N PRO A 470 -1.30 21.27 -1.71
CA PRO A 470 0.09 21.68 -1.57
C PRO A 470 0.84 20.93 -0.45
N ALA A 471 2.13 20.66 -0.64
CA ALA A 471 2.96 19.92 0.33
C ALA A 471 3.11 20.64 1.68
N GLU A 472 3.17 21.96 1.66
CA GLU A 472 3.33 22.84 2.83
C GLU A 472 2.15 22.74 3.81
N LEU A 473 0.94 22.57 3.29
CA LEU A 473 -0.27 22.35 4.11
C LEU A 473 -0.35 20.92 4.64
N ARG A 474 0.36 19.96 4.04
CA ARG A 474 0.31 18.53 4.41
C ARG A 474 1.27 18.17 5.55
N ASN A 475 2.44 18.78 5.62
CA ASN A 475 3.40 18.49 6.69
C ASN A 475 2.99 19.08 8.05
N ASN A 476 2.01 19.98 8.05
CA ASN A 476 1.49 20.67 9.23
C ASN A 476 0.07 20.21 9.65
N LEU A 477 -0.47 19.20 8.97
CA LEU A 477 -1.75 18.51 9.25
C LEU A 477 -1.47 17.12 9.80
#